data_AF-A0A7S2UT23-F1
#
_entry.id   AF-A0A7S2UT23-F1
#
_cell.length_a   1.000
_cell.length_b   1.000
_cell.length_c   1.000
_cell.angle_alpha   90.00
_cell.angle_beta   90.00
_cell.angle_gamma   90.00
#
_symmetry.space_group_name_H-M   'P 1'
#
loop_
_entity.id
_entity.type
_entity.pdbx_description
1 polymer ?
#
loop_
_entity_poly.entity_id
_entity_poly.type
_entity_poly.pdbx_seq_one_letter_code
_entity_poly.pdbx_strand_id
1 'polypeptide(L)'
;MVKIESPLKYYSGMYSSDEDYGSSDDDYHSPTNYGFVFDYDGVLARGSKVIQGAAAAMKRLEVLRIPFMIVTNGGGKDEASKSKDISSRLGYKLDEDQVQLSHTPLRYVARHYHDQLVLALGPSSEVTAKLMRSYGFHKFILADDFHAQYPELWPDEAPKRSGACGGEGNSYK
;
A
#
# COMPACT_ATOMS: atom_id res chain seq x y z
N MET A 1 13.38 14.31 -6.00
CA MET A 1 13.75 12.91 -6.32
C MET A 1 13.34 12.05 -5.13
N VAL A 2 12.34 11.18 -5.30
CA VAL A 2 11.87 10.28 -4.24
C VAL A 2 13.00 9.31 -3.94
N LYS A 3 13.62 9.43 -2.76
CA LYS A 3 14.49 8.36 -2.23
C LYS A 3 13.56 7.26 -1.75
N ILE A 4 13.32 6.27 -2.61
CA ILE A 4 12.83 4.98 -2.15
C ILE A 4 13.99 4.42 -1.33
N GLU A 5 13.84 4.38 0.00
CA GLU A 5 14.84 3.69 0.81
C GLU A 5 14.95 2.24 0.33
N SER A 6 16.18 1.75 0.19
CA SER A 6 16.41 0.42 -0.35
C SER A 6 15.62 -0.62 0.44
N PRO A 7 14.80 -1.48 -0.21
CA PRO A 7 14.18 -2.63 0.44
C PRO A 7 15.21 -3.52 1.16
N LEU A 8 16.50 -3.45 0.76
CA LEU A 8 17.59 -4.19 1.37
C LEU A 8 17.84 -3.86 2.85
N LYS A 9 17.48 -2.66 3.34
CA LYS A 9 17.61 -2.35 4.78
C LYS A 9 16.64 -3.16 5.64
N TYR A 10 15.50 -3.59 5.09
CA TYR A 10 14.50 -4.34 5.82
C TYR A 10 14.87 -5.83 5.90
N TYR A 11 15.42 -6.38 4.83
CA TYR A 11 15.93 -7.76 4.85
C TYR A 11 17.15 -7.95 5.77
N SER A 12 17.96 -6.92 6.04
CA SER A 12 19.08 -7.05 7.00
C SER A 12 18.62 -7.22 8.46
N GLY A 13 17.43 -6.71 8.81
CA GLY A 13 16.88 -6.79 10.18
C GLY A 13 16.18 -8.10 10.50
N MET A 14 15.73 -8.85 9.50
CA MET A 14 14.97 -10.10 9.68
C MET A 14 15.83 -11.31 10.05
N TYR A 15 17.16 -11.21 9.88
CA TYR A 15 18.10 -12.33 10.06
C TYR A 15 19.18 -12.09 11.13
N SER A 16 19.03 -11.06 11.97
CA SER A 16 19.87 -10.91 13.17
C SER A 16 19.27 -11.72 14.32
N SER A 17 19.46 -13.03 14.30
CA SER A 17 19.36 -13.86 15.50
C SER A 17 20.67 -14.63 15.65
N ASP A 18 21.50 -14.14 16.57
CA ASP A 18 22.70 -14.79 17.05
C ASP A 18 22.33 -16.14 17.72
N GLU A 19 22.42 -17.24 16.99
CA GLU A 19 22.61 -18.56 17.59
C GLU A 19 23.79 -19.25 16.89
N ASP A 20 24.92 -19.20 17.60
CA ASP A 20 26.20 -19.80 17.26
C ASP A 20 26.10 -21.33 17.34
N TYR A 21 25.96 -21.99 16.18
CA TYR A 21 26.16 -23.42 16.02
C TYR A 21 27.19 -23.65 14.91
N GLY A 22 28.44 -23.89 15.32
CA GLY A 22 29.53 -24.21 14.41
C GLY A 22 29.29 -25.51 13.64
N SER A 23 29.25 -25.42 12.31
CA SER A 23 29.58 -26.51 11.38
C SER A 23 29.93 -25.93 10.01
N SER A 24 30.96 -26.49 9.40
CA SER A 24 31.54 -26.18 8.09
C SER A 24 30.56 -26.35 6.93
N ASP A 25 30.66 -25.46 5.94
CA ASP A 25 30.00 -25.43 4.62
C ASP A 25 28.74 -24.56 4.46
N ASP A 26 28.70 -23.37 5.06
CA ASP A 26 27.71 -22.35 4.71
C ASP A 26 28.16 -21.49 3.51
N ASP A 27 27.51 -21.73 2.38
CA ASP A 27 27.52 -20.91 1.17
C ASP A 27 27.14 -19.45 1.51
N TYR A 28 28.15 -18.62 1.76
CA TYR A 28 28.04 -17.18 1.97
C TYR A 28 27.49 -16.53 0.69
N HIS A 29 26.17 -16.57 0.52
CA HIS A 29 25.50 -15.89 -0.58
C HIS A 29 25.62 -14.38 -0.34
N SER A 30 26.58 -13.75 -1.01
CA SER A 30 26.76 -12.29 -0.99
C SER A 30 25.42 -11.61 -1.34
N PRO A 31 25.06 -10.48 -0.70
CA PRO A 31 23.80 -9.78 -0.98
C PRO A 31 23.62 -9.57 -2.48
N THR A 32 22.50 -10.02 -3.03
CA THR A 32 22.21 -9.85 -4.46
C THR A 32 22.06 -8.37 -4.77
N ASN A 33 22.77 -7.86 -5.79
CA ASN A 33 22.69 -6.44 -6.20
C ASN A 33 21.47 -6.12 -7.10
N TYR A 34 20.41 -6.93 -6.99
CA TYR A 34 19.20 -6.79 -7.78
C TYR A 34 17.98 -7.31 -7.00
N GLY A 35 16.79 -6.90 -7.44
CA GLY A 35 15.52 -7.33 -6.88
C GLY A 35 14.41 -7.23 -7.91
N PHE A 36 13.25 -7.80 -7.60
CA PHE A 36 12.10 -7.84 -8.50
C PHE A 36 10.94 -6.98 -8.00
N VAL A 37 10.27 -6.32 -8.93
CA VAL A 37 9.02 -5.62 -8.68
C VAL A 37 7.98 -6.22 -9.60
N PHE A 38 6.93 -6.82 -9.03
CA PHE A 38 5.86 -7.46 -9.78
C PHE A 38 4.64 -6.56 -9.83
N ASP A 39 4.09 -6.37 -11.03
CA ASP A 39 2.67 -6.02 -11.12
C ASP A 39 1.84 -7.18 -10.55
N TYR A 40 0.63 -6.89 -10.06
CA TYR A 40 -0.30 -7.91 -9.61
C TYR A 40 -1.26 -8.33 -10.73
N ASP A 41 -1.92 -7.35 -11.34
CA ASP A 41 -3.05 -7.58 -12.26
C ASP A 41 -2.55 -7.88 -13.67
N GLY A 42 -2.74 -9.11 -14.13
CA GLY A 42 -2.25 -9.62 -15.41
C GLY A 42 -0.88 -10.31 -15.32
N VAL A 43 -0.18 -10.21 -14.19
CA VAL A 43 1.14 -10.83 -13.97
C VAL A 43 1.09 -11.95 -12.92
N LEU A 44 0.58 -11.68 -11.72
CA LEU A 44 0.43 -12.70 -10.66
C LEU A 44 -1.00 -13.26 -10.61
N ALA A 45 -2.00 -12.48 -11.01
CA ALA A 45 -3.39 -12.91 -11.09
C ALA A 45 -4.11 -12.28 -12.29
N ARG A 46 -5.13 -12.96 -12.82
CA ARG A 46 -6.08 -12.43 -13.81
C ARG A 46 -7.49 -12.52 -13.23
N GLY A 47 -8.03 -11.37 -12.82
CA GLY A 47 -9.29 -11.33 -12.09
C GLY A 47 -9.18 -12.07 -10.76
N SER A 48 -10.03 -13.07 -10.54
CA SER A 48 -10.00 -13.92 -9.34
C SER A 48 -9.01 -15.08 -9.41
N LYS A 49 -8.43 -15.37 -10.58
CA LYS A 49 -7.60 -16.55 -10.80
C LYS A 49 -6.12 -16.20 -10.74
N VAL A 50 -5.38 -16.87 -9.85
CA VAL A 50 -3.91 -16.76 -9.81
C VAL A 50 -3.29 -17.38 -11.06
N ILE A 51 -2.27 -16.71 -11.60
CA ILE A 51 -1.52 -17.20 -12.76
C ILE A 51 -0.63 -18.37 -12.33
N GLN A 52 -0.63 -19.42 -13.14
CA GLN A 52 0.14 -20.63 -12.85
C GLN A 52 1.63 -20.31 -12.67
N GLY A 53 2.22 -20.81 -11.58
CA GLY A 53 3.63 -20.58 -11.26
C GLY A 53 3.91 -19.33 -10.42
N ALA A 54 2.95 -18.41 -10.23
CA ALA A 54 3.17 -17.18 -9.46
C ALA A 54 3.67 -17.46 -8.03
N ALA A 55 3.02 -18.36 -7.30
CA ALA A 55 3.43 -18.75 -5.95
C ALA A 55 4.80 -19.45 -5.93
N ALA A 56 5.09 -20.27 -6.94
CA ALA A 56 6.38 -20.95 -7.06
C ALA A 56 7.51 -19.96 -7.35
N ALA A 57 7.24 -18.91 -8.13
CA ALA A 57 8.19 -17.82 -8.36
C ALA A 57 8.54 -17.09 -7.06
N MET A 58 7.55 -16.70 -6.25
CA MET A 58 7.82 -16.03 -4.97
C MET A 58 8.65 -16.91 -4.03
N LYS A 59 8.26 -18.19 -3.88
CA LYS A 59 9.03 -19.17 -3.07
C LYS A 59 10.46 -19.34 -3.58
N ARG A 60 10.66 -19.31 -4.91
CA ARG A 60 12.00 -19.43 -5.49
C ARG A 60 12.86 -18.20 -5.17
N LEU A 61 12.30 -17.00 -5.24
CA LEU A 61 13.01 -15.77 -4.88
C LEU A 61 13.39 -15.75 -3.39
N GLU A 62 12.50 -16.23 -2.52
CA GLU A 62 12.78 -16.38 -1.08
C GLU A 62 13.94 -17.34 -0.81
N VAL A 63 13.94 -18.53 -1.42
CA VAL A 63 15.05 -19.50 -1.30
C VAL A 63 16.37 -18.93 -1.81
N LEU A 64 16.32 -18.15 -2.89
CA LEU A 64 17.50 -17.48 -3.46
C LEU A 64 17.89 -16.19 -2.72
N ARG A 65 17.15 -15.81 -1.67
CA ARG A 65 17.32 -14.55 -0.92
C ARG A 65 17.32 -13.31 -1.82
N ILE A 66 16.55 -13.33 -2.91
CA ILE A 66 16.40 -12.18 -3.81
C ILE A 66 15.20 -11.36 -3.33
N PRO A 67 15.38 -10.06 -3.01
CA PRO A 67 14.31 -9.21 -2.56
C PRO A 67 13.27 -9.00 -3.65
N PHE A 68 12.00 -8.98 -3.28
CA PHE A 68 10.94 -8.63 -4.19
C PHE A 68 9.80 -7.87 -3.49
N MET A 69 9.03 -7.16 -4.30
CA MET A 69 7.81 -6.49 -3.88
C MET A 69 6.74 -6.58 -4.97
N ILE A 70 5.50 -6.37 -4.58
CA ILE A 70 4.35 -6.27 -5.46
C ILE A 70 3.90 -4.81 -5.50
N VAL A 71 3.75 -4.26 -6.70
CA VAL A 71 3.22 -2.93 -6.94
C VAL A 71 1.96 -3.09 -7.78
N THR A 72 0.84 -2.51 -7.35
CA THR A 72 -0.41 -2.56 -8.11
C THR A 72 -1.09 -1.20 -8.10
N ASN A 73 -1.75 -0.88 -9.21
CA ASN A 73 -2.62 0.29 -9.28
C ASN A 73 -3.93 0.10 -8.49
N GLY A 74 -4.23 -1.13 -8.06
CA GLY A 74 -5.33 -1.43 -7.17
C GLY A 74 -5.25 -0.63 -5.87
N GLY A 75 -6.41 -0.31 -5.30
CA GLY A 75 -6.50 0.45 -4.05
C GLY A 75 -7.78 0.15 -3.29
N GLY A 76 -8.20 1.09 -2.45
CA GLY A 76 -9.46 0.99 -1.68
C GLY A 76 -9.36 0.13 -0.42
N LYS A 77 -8.15 -0.28 -0.05
CA LYS A 77 -7.81 -0.94 1.21
C LYS A 77 -6.42 -0.46 1.64
N ASP A 78 -6.11 -0.55 2.93
CA ASP A 78 -4.74 -0.34 3.39
C ASP A 78 -3.81 -1.48 2.94
N GLU A 79 -2.50 -1.22 2.95
CA GLU A 79 -1.47 -2.17 2.51
C GLU A 79 -1.55 -3.49 3.27
N ALA A 80 -1.81 -3.44 4.58
CA ALA A 80 -1.96 -4.61 5.45
C ALA A 80 -3.15 -5.51 5.05
N SER A 81 -4.29 -4.91 4.73
CA SER A 81 -5.47 -5.65 4.27
C SER A 81 -5.23 -6.21 2.86
N LYS A 82 -4.56 -5.46 1.99
CA LYS A 82 -4.26 -5.93 0.63
C LYS A 82 -3.22 -7.05 0.64
N SER A 83 -2.17 -6.98 1.45
CA SER A 83 -1.16 -8.04 1.54
C SER A 83 -1.79 -9.35 2.01
N LYS A 84 -2.72 -9.30 2.98
CA LYS A 84 -3.52 -10.47 3.40
C LYS A 84 -4.39 -11.03 2.28
N ASP A 85 -5.09 -10.18 1.54
CA ASP A 85 -5.93 -10.60 0.41
C ASP A 85 -5.09 -11.31 -0.67
N ILE A 86 -3.97 -10.71 -1.06
CA ILE A 86 -3.05 -11.28 -2.06
C ILE A 86 -2.47 -12.58 -1.52
N SER A 87 -2.06 -12.60 -0.25
CA SER A 87 -1.47 -13.79 0.38
C SER A 87 -2.41 -14.98 0.34
N SER A 88 -3.67 -14.74 0.72
CA SER A 88 -4.72 -15.77 0.71
C SER A 88 -4.98 -16.32 -0.68
N ARG A 89 -4.95 -15.47 -1.72
CA ARG A 89 -5.18 -15.89 -3.10
C ARG A 89 -3.98 -16.63 -3.67
N LEU A 90 -2.79 -16.07 -3.49
CA LEU A 90 -1.54 -16.59 -4.02
C LEU A 90 -1.10 -17.89 -3.33
N GLY A 91 -1.53 -18.13 -2.08
CA GLY A 91 -1.02 -19.23 -1.27
C GLY A 91 0.43 -19.03 -0.85
N TYR A 92 0.82 -17.76 -0.66
CA TYR A 92 2.16 -17.31 -0.26
C TYR A 92 2.01 -16.13 0.68
N LYS A 93 2.66 -16.16 1.85
CA LYS A 93 2.53 -15.08 2.84
C LYS A 93 3.37 -13.87 2.39
N LEU A 94 2.73 -12.71 2.31
CA LEU A 94 3.37 -11.42 2.08
C LEU A 94 3.21 -10.54 3.30
N ASP A 95 4.26 -9.82 3.64
CA ASP A 95 4.19 -8.75 4.63
C ASP A 95 3.64 -7.46 3.98
N GLU A 96 3.17 -6.52 4.80
CA GLU A 96 2.52 -5.29 4.31
C GLU A 96 3.47 -4.37 3.53
N ASP A 97 4.76 -4.38 3.86
CA ASP A 97 5.81 -3.60 3.24
C ASP A 97 6.21 -4.11 1.85
N GLN A 98 5.97 -5.41 1.59
CA GLN A 98 6.12 -6.02 0.29
C GLN A 98 5.01 -5.66 -0.71
N VAL A 99 4.00 -4.88 -0.30
CA VAL A 99 2.89 -4.46 -1.17
C VAL A 99 2.80 -2.93 -1.24
N GLN A 100 2.87 -2.40 -2.45
CA GLN A 100 2.60 -1.00 -2.74
C GLN A 100 1.33 -0.87 -3.58
N LEU A 101 0.47 0.05 -3.16
CA LEU A 101 -0.78 0.40 -3.81
C LEU A 101 -0.62 1.75 -4.53
N SER A 102 -1.56 2.06 -5.44
CA SER A 102 -1.58 3.35 -6.14
C SER A 102 -1.51 4.56 -5.20
N HIS A 103 -2.06 4.42 -3.99
CA HIS A 103 -2.12 5.48 -2.98
C HIS A 103 -1.05 5.36 -1.89
N THR A 104 -0.20 4.34 -1.85
CA THR A 104 0.88 4.24 -0.85
C THR A 104 1.85 5.43 -0.87
N PRO A 105 2.21 6.01 -2.04
CA PRO A 105 3.03 7.23 -2.08
C PRO A 105 2.44 8.42 -1.31
N LEU A 106 1.13 8.43 -1.02
CA LEU A 106 0.50 9.50 -0.24
C LEU A 106 1.08 9.63 1.18
N ARG A 107 1.66 8.57 1.77
CA ARG A 107 2.41 8.65 3.03
C ARG A 107 3.56 9.65 2.97
N TYR A 108 4.25 9.70 1.83
CA TYR A 108 5.32 10.68 1.60
C TYR A 108 4.74 12.06 1.34
N VAL A 109 3.68 12.15 0.53
CA VAL A 109 3.01 13.42 0.20
C VAL A 109 2.47 14.10 1.47
N ALA A 110 1.91 13.35 2.41
CA ALA A 110 1.41 13.88 3.68
C ALA A 110 2.47 14.69 4.45
N ARG A 111 3.75 14.32 4.36
CA ARG A 111 4.84 15.07 5.01
C ARG A 111 4.90 16.54 4.58
N HIS A 112 4.41 16.86 3.38
CA HIS A 112 4.40 18.21 2.82
C HIS A 112 3.02 18.90 2.90
N TYR A 113 1.94 18.12 2.93
CA TYR A 113 0.57 18.64 2.76
C TYR A 113 -0.39 18.29 3.91
N HIS A 114 0.07 17.65 5.00
CA HIS A 114 -0.81 17.21 6.10
C HIS A 114 -1.68 18.33 6.70
N ASP A 115 -1.17 19.56 6.75
CA ASP A 115 -1.87 20.73 7.30
C ASP A 115 -2.52 21.64 6.25
N GLN A 116 -2.44 21.28 4.96
CA GLN A 116 -3.12 21.96 3.86
C GLN A 116 -4.42 21.24 3.56
N LEU A 117 -5.47 21.99 3.23
CA LEU A 117 -6.73 21.40 2.81
C LEU A 117 -6.56 20.68 1.48
N VAL A 118 -6.75 19.36 1.48
CA VAL A 118 -6.75 18.54 0.26
C VAL A 118 -8.13 17.95 -0.03
N LEU A 119 -8.50 17.88 -1.30
CA LEU A 119 -9.68 17.13 -1.74
C LEU A 119 -9.30 15.65 -1.88
N ALA A 120 -9.98 14.78 -1.14
CA ALA A 120 -9.73 13.35 -1.12
C ALA A 120 -10.83 12.59 -1.91
N LEU A 121 -10.38 11.77 -2.85
CA LEU A 121 -11.23 10.96 -3.73
C LEU A 121 -10.96 9.48 -3.48
N GLY A 122 -12.02 8.66 -3.44
CA GLY A 122 -11.88 7.23 -3.27
C GLY A 122 -13.23 6.48 -3.31
N PRO A 123 -13.22 5.17 -3.05
CA PRO A 123 -14.38 4.30 -3.31
C PRO A 123 -15.58 4.58 -2.41
N SER A 124 -15.33 4.99 -1.17
CA SER A 124 -16.34 5.50 -0.25
C SER A 124 -15.71 6.53 0.67
N SER A 125 -16.54 7.44 1.20
CA SER A 125 -16.10 8.42 2.17
C SER A 125 -15.44 7.81 3.40
N GLU A 126 -15.98 6.70 3.93
CA GLU A 126 -15.43 6.00 5.09
C GLU A 126 -14.01 5.45 4.84
N VAL A 127 -13.85 4.69 3.75
CA VAL A 127 -12.57 4.08 3.39
C VAL A 127 -11.53 5.15 3.10
N THR A 128 -11.92 6.19 2.37
CA THR A 128 -11.04 7.29 1.98
C THR A 128 -10.59 8.07 3.21
N ALA A 129 -11.50 8.40 4.13
CA ALA A 129 -11.17 9.08 5.38
C ALA A 129 -10.17 8.27 6.22
N LYS A 130 -10.39 6.95 6.34
CA LYS A 130 -9.48 6.06 7.07
C LYS A 130 -8.08 6.07 6.46
N LEU A 131 -7.96 5.97 5.14
CA LEU A 131 -6.66 5.99 4.43
C LEU A 131 -5.96 7.34 4.55
N MET A 132 -6.69 8.44 4.37
CA MET A 132 -6.11 9.79 4.49
C MET A 132 -5.52 10.00 5.90
N ARG A 133 -6.26 9.61 6.94
CA ARG A 133 -5.77 9.67 8.33
C ARG A 133 -4.58 8.74 8.57
N SER A 134 -4.63 7.50 8.08
CA SER A 134 -3.52 6.54 8.28
C SER A 134 -2.23 6.99 7.58
N TYR A 135 -2.33 7.77 6.50
CA TYR A 135 -1.19 8.36 5.81
C TYR A 135 -0.71 9.67 6.43
N GLY A 136 -1.44 10.24 7.40
CA GLY A 136 -1.04 11.43 8.13
C GLY A 136 -1.62 12.74 7.61
N PHE A 137 -2.69 12.72 6.82
CA PHE A 137 -3.41 13.95 6.48
C PHE A 137 -4.35 14.36 7.62
N HIS A 138 -4.24 15.62 8.06
CA HIS A 138 -5.09 16.19 9.11
C HIS A 138 -6.22 17.04 8.54
N LYS A 139 -5.98 17.71 7.40
CA LYS A 139 -6.98 18.56 6.75
C LYS A 139 -7.33 18.03 5.37
N PHE A 140 -8.48 17.36 5.28
CA PHE A 140 -9.00 16.93 3.99
C PHE A 140 -10.53 17.07 3.96
N ILE A 141 -11.05 17.30 2.76
CA ILE A 141 -12.47 17.24 2.44
C ILE A 141 -12.72 16.05 1.52
N LEU A 142 -13.78 15.30 1.76
CA LEU A 142 -14.16 14.17 0.92
C LEU A 142 -15.03 14.64 -0.25
N ALA A 143 -14.98 13.90 -1.36
CA ALA A 143 -15.79 14.19 -2.54
C ALA A 143 -17.28 14.39 -2.23
N ASP A 144 -17.86 13.52 -1.40
CA ASP A 144 -19.26 13.59 -0.99
C ASP A 144 -19.55 14.90 -0.24
N ASP A 145 -18.70 15.26 0.74
CA ASP A 145 -18.88 16.49 1.52
C ASP A 145 -18.65 17.76 0.69
N PHE A 146 -17.74 17.71 -0.29
CA PHE A 146 -17.54 18.81 -1.25
C PHE A 146 -18.77 18.99 -2.12
N HIS A 147 -19.31 17.90 -2.67
CA HIS A 147 -20.55 17.94 -3.45
C HIS A 147 -21.75 18.43 -2.60
N ALA A 148 -21.84 18.01 -1.34
CA ALA A 148 -22.87 18.50 -0.43
C ALA A 148 -22.79 20.01 -0.10
N GLN A 149 -21.63 20.64 -0.30
CA GLN A 149 -21.47 22.09 -0.19
C GLN A 149 -21.82 22.83 -1.48
N TYR A 150 -21.61 22.18 -2.63
CA TYR A 150 -21.79 22.75 -3.97
C TYR A 150 -22.62 21.81 -4.87
N PRO A 151 -23.91 21.56 -4.53
CA PRO A 151 -24.76 20.61 -5.26
C PRO A 151 -24.96 20.97 -6.74
N GLU A 152 -24.83 22.25 -7.09
CA GLU A 152 -24.96 22.74 -8.46
C GLU A 152 -23.83 22.29 -9.40
N LEU A 153 -22.69 21.83 -8.86
CA LEU A 153 -21.56 21.36 -9.67
C LEU A 153 -21.78 19.95 -10.24
N TRP A 154 -22.68 19.17 -9.63
CA TRP A 154 -23.03 17.82 -10.10
C TRP A 154 -24.54 17.57 -9.86
N PRO A 155 -25.41 18.15 -10.70
CA PRO A 155 -26.86 18.10 -10.45
C PRO A 155 -27.48 16.71 -10.67
N ASP A 156 -26.76 15.77 -11.31
CA ASP A 156 -27.27 14.45 -11.67
C ASP A 156 -27.30 13.45 -10.51
N GLU A 157 -26.61 13.73 -9.40
CA GLU A 157 -26.64 12.89 -8.19
C GLU A 157 -27.13 13.68 -6.98
N ALA A 158 -27.88 13.02 -6.10
CA ALA A 158 -28.26 13.62 -4.83
C ALA A 158 -27.01 13.82 -3.95
N PRO A 159 -26.83 15.00 -3.32
CA PRO A 159 -25.67 15.23 -2.46
C PRO A 159 -25.70 14.32 -1.22
N LYS A 160 -24.53 13.79 -0.86
CA LYS A 160 -24.35 12.90 0.29
C LYS A 160 -23.44 13.58 1.30
N ARG A 161 -23.79 13.54 2.59
CA ARG A 161 -22.89 14.00 3.65
C ARG A 161 -22.27 12.79 4.31
N SER A 162 -20.94 12.76 4.36
CA SER A 162 -20.22 11.65 4.98
C SER A 162 -20.22 11.73 6.50
N GLY A 163 -20.24 12.94 7.05
CA GLY A 163 -20.00 13.20 8.48
C GLY A 163 -18.58 12.85 8.95
N ALA A 164 -17.73 12.29 8.08
CA ALA A 164 -16.40 11.81 8.44
C ALA A 164 -15.36 12.94 8.58
N CYS A 165 -15.62 14.11 7.98
CA CYS A 165 -14.76 15.28 8.07
C CYS A 165 -15.20 16.28 9.19
N GLY A 166 -16.21 15.96 10.00
CA GLY A 166 -16.87 16.91 10.91
C GLY A 166 -16.43 16.84 12.38
N GLY A 167 -15.64 17.82 12.81
CA GLY A 167 -15.85 18.48 14.12
C GLY A 167 -16.71 19.73 13.91
N GLU A 168 -17.54 20.08 14.90
CA GLU A 168 -18.37 21.29 14.86
C GLU A 168 -17.51 22.54 14.60
N GLY A 169 -17.80 23.27 13.52
CA GLY A 169 -17.20 24.59 13.24
C GLY A 169 -16.28 24.70 12.01
N ASN A 170 -16.02 23.62 11.25
CA ASN A 170 -15.23 23.73 10.02
C ASN A 170 -16.07 24.28 8.86
N SER A 171 -16.23 25.61 8.79
CA SER A 171 -16.31 26.26 7.49
C SER A 171 -14.93 26.16 6.87
N TYR A 172 -14.79 25.41 5.77
CA TYR A 172 -13.55 25.30 5.00
C TYR A 172 -13.22 26.59 4.20
N LYS A 173 -13.68 27.74 4.70
CA LYS A 173 -13.46 29.08 4.14
C LYS A 173 -12.19 29.69 4.69
#